data_AF-A0A552R789-F1
#
_entry.id   AF-A0A552R789-F1
#
_cell.length_a   1.000
_cell.length_b   1.000
_cell.length_c   1.000
_cell.angle_alpha   90.00
_cell.angle_beta   90.00
_cell.angle_gamma   90.00
#
_symmetry.space_group_name_H-M   'P 1'
#
loop_
_entity.id
_entity.type
_entity.pdbx_description
1 polymer ?
#
loop_
_entity_poly.entity_id
_entity_poly.type
_entity_poly.pdbx_seq_one_letter_code
_entity_poly.pdbx_strand_id
1 'polypeptide(L)'
;MKIRRILATAVAVAVTTPAALLSVTPAFADSKPAAEAPAKPTIEELEKAAAEAQKAYDDALAAQKAGYGVLKTALSDEAPLAVAAKAARKKADDAAAAKAAADKAVTDAKAALAALPGTATDAERTEAEKAVTDAEAKATKAATAKTDAEAEATKAETASDDARVAAARAYSVLQKAVADALAAKTAADEALAKAREEEGGPDCVPADLRATVTGLPSSVVAGTSTTFSLRVKNGTEQALDAVTAYAYVHTTDASGLKTTDGYMHLQWSTAASPKWHAVAKDHRVGLGALKAGAQTELKLRLTADAKAPAGNGVVLTSAEYVNKDGSCGGAPGGETTAFTVKAAGSGTGTTGGTGTGGSTGSTGDTGTTGSAGTTGSTGTSGQQGQGSTSDGTSTGGDLASTGSSDATVPLGIAGAAAVALGGAAVVVVRRRKAGAAA
;
A
#
# COMPACT_ATOMS: atom_id res chain seq x y z
N MET A 1 16.83 -42.92 -9.25
CA MET A 1 15.97 -42.19 -10.22
C MET A 1 14.58 -42.02 -9.63
N LYS A 2 13.89 -40.91 -9.95
CA LYS A 2 12.51 -40.48 -9.56
C LYS A 2 12.42 -39.82 -8.16
N ILE A 3 12.57 -38.50 -8.06
CA ILE A 3 11.66 -37.35 -8.36
C ILE A 3 10.63 -37.08 -7.24
N ARG A 4 11.00 -36.06 -6.45
CA ARG A 4 10.25 -34.97 -5.78
C ARG A 4 8.70 -34.99 -5.84
N ARG A 5 8.09 -34.76 -4.67
CA ARG A 5 6.98 -33.78 -4.51
C ARG A 5 7.17 -32.98 -3.21
N ILE A 6 7.43 -31.70 -3.40
CA ILE A 6 7.37 -30.59 -2.45
C ILE A 6 5.98 -29.97 -2.62
N LEU A 7 5.29 -29.62 -1.52
CA LEU A 7 4.44 -28.42 -1.39
C LEU A 7 3.63 -28.47 -0.08
N ALA A 8 3.94 -27.55 0.84
CA ALA A 8 2.99 -26.70 1.57
C ALA A 8 3.74 -25.95 2.67
N THR A 9 4.42 -24.86 2.29
CA THR A 9 5.00 -23.91 3.24
C THR A 9 3.95 -22.84 3.50
N ALA A 10 3.30 -22.91 4.66
CA ALA A 10 2.50 -21.81 5.19
C ALA A 10 3.46 -20.75 5.74
N VAL A 11 3.50 -19.57 5.12
CA VAL A 11 4.19 -18.40 5.67
C VAL A 11 3.13 -17.51 6.31
N ALA A 12 2.93 -17.72 7.61
CA ALA A 12 2.30 -16.75 8.49
C ALA A 12 3.41 -16.16 9.37
N VAL A 13 3.92 -14.99 9.00
CA VAL A 13 4.79 -14.19 9.88
C VAL A 13 3.92 -13.13 10.54
N ALA A 14 3.26 -13.53 11.62
CA ALA A 14 2.71 -12.60 12.60
C ALA A 14 3.82 -12.28 13.61
N VAL A 15 4.37 -11.06 13.54
CA VAL A 15 5.17 -10.49 14.63
C VAL A 15 4.35 -9.39 15.27
N THR A 16 3.81 -9.67 16.44
CA THR A 16 3.83 -8.84 17.66
C THR A 16 2.76 -9.30 18.66
N THR A 17 3.19 -10.00 19.70
CA THR A 17 2.49 -10.05 21.00
C THR A 17 3.20 -9.11 21.97
N PRO A 18 2.48 -8.61 22.98
CA PRO A 18 2.99 -8.69 24.35
C PRO A 18 2.06 -9.52 25.23
N ALA A 19 2.67 -10.44 25.97
CA ALA A 19 2.04 -11.24 27.00
C ALA A 19 1.73 -10.39 28.24
N ALA A 20 0.49 -10.47 28.75
CA ALA A 20 0.19 -10.32 30.18
C ALA A 20 -1.22 -10.85 30.50
N LEU A 21 -1.30 -11.63 31.58
CA LEU A 21 -2.47 -12.03 32.40
C LEU A 21 -3.26 -13.29 31.99
N LEU A 22 -2.83 -14.39 32.62
CA LEU A 22 -3.59 -15.61 32.91
C LEU A 22 -4.48 -15.42 34.16
N SER A 23 -5.48 -16.32 34.29
CA SER A 23 -6.44 -16.57 35.40
C SER A 23 -7.85 -15.98 35.12
N VAL A 24 -9.00 -16.66 35.16
CA VAL A 24 -9.48 -17.87 35.88
C VAL A 24 -10.71 -18.51 35.15
N THR A 25 -10.75 -19.85 35.07
CA THR A 25 -11.87 -20.85 34.94
C THR A 25 -12.77 -21.00 33.69
N PRO A 26 -13.30 -22.24 33.46
CA PRO A 26 -13.98 -22.67 32.23
C PRO A 26 -15.50 -22.79 32.39
N ALA A 27 -16.28 -22.33 31.41
CA ALA A 27 -17.63 -22.82 31.15
C ALA A 27 -18.16 -22.25 29.83
N PHE A 28 -18.47 -23.14 28.91
CA PHE A 28 -19.66 -23.21 28.05
C PHE A 28 -19.26 -23.84 26.71
N ALA A 29 -19.65 -25.11 26.60
CA ALA A 29 -19.81 -25.78 25.33
C ALA A 29 -20.98 -25.10 24.61
N ASP A 30 -20.72 -24.50 23.47
CA ASP A 30 -21.76 -24.21 22.48
C ASP A 30 -21.17 -24.32 21.07
N SER A 31 -21.62 -25.37 20.38
CA SER A 31 -21.96 -25.37 18.95
C SER A 31 -21.06 -24.55 18.02
N LYS A 32 -19.88 -25.06 17.68
CA LYS A 32 -19.03 -24.49 16.60
C LYS A 32 -19.73 -24.64 15.24
N PRO A 33 -20.13 -23.56 14.55
CA PRO A 33 -20.38 -23.64 13.13
C PRO A 33 -19.03 -23.89 12.44
N ALA A 34 -19.01 -24.73 11.41
CA ALA A 34 -17.82 -24.88 10.57
C ALA A 34 -17.40 -23.48 10.09
N ALA A 35 -16.19 -23.06 10.47
CA ALA A 35 -15.64 -21.81 9.99
C ALA A 35 -15.56 -21.88 8.47
N GLU A 36 -16.37 -21.07 7.78
CA GLU A 36 -16.19 -20.78 6.37
C GLU A 36 -14.73 -20.38 6.14
N ALA A 37 -14.11 -20.98 5.12
CA ALA A 37 -12.78 -20.57 4.70
C ALA A 37 -12.81 -19.04 4.42
N PRO A 38 -11.79 -18.27 4.83
CA PRO A 38 -11.75 -16.85 4.55
C PRO A 38 -11.93 -16.65 3.05
N ALA A 39 -12.87 -15.76 2.69
CA ALA A 39 -13.11 -15.41 1.30
C ALA A 39 -11.79 -15.03 0.63
N LYS A 40 -11.53 -15.57 -0.58
CA LYS A 40 -10.35 -15.17 -1.35
C LYS A 40 -10.41 -13.65 -1.58
N PRO A 41 -9.30 -12.91 -1.40
CA PRO A 41 -9.29 -11.47 -1.65
C PRO A 41 -9.66 -11.19 -3.11
N THR A 42 -10.43 -10.11 -3.34
CA THR A 42 -10.83 -9.70 -4.68
C THR A 42 -9.64 -9.11 -5.45
N ILE A 43 -9.73 -9.04 -6.79
CA ILE A 43 -8.70 -8.38 -7.61
C ILE A 43 -8.53 -6.91 -7.17
N GLU A 44 -9.62 -6.19 -6.90
CA GLU A 44 -9.57 -4.80 -6.43
C GLU A 44 -8.80 -4.67 -5.10
N GLU A 45 -8.98 -5.61 -4.17
CA GLU A 45 -8.24 -5.65 -2.91
C GLU A 45 -6.75 -5.93 -3.13
N LEU A 46 -6.41 -6.81 -4.09
CA LEU A 46 -5.03 -7.13 -4.44
C LEU A 46 -4.33 -5.99 -5.20
N GLU A 47 -5.05 -5.27 -6.06
CA GLU A 47 -4.55 -4.06 -6.73
C GLU A 47 -4.22 -2.97 -5.71
N LYS A 48 -5.11 -2.77 -4.74
CA LYS A 48 -4.86 -1.85 -3.63
C LYS A 48 -3.67 -2.29 -2.80
N ALA A 49 -3.55 -3.59 -2.48
CA ALA A 49 -2.41 -4.12 -1.73
C ALA A 49 -1.07 -3.94 -2.48
N ALA A 50 -1.05 -4.18 -3.80
CA ALA A 50 0.12 -3.95 -4.64
C ALA A 50 0.50 -2.45 -4.69
N ALA A 51 -0.48 -1.55 -4.82
CA ALA A 51 -0.25 -0.11 -4.77
C ALA A 51 0.30 0.36 -3.41
N GLU A 52 -0.25 -0.15 -2.30
CA GLU A 52 0.25 0.12 -0.95
C GLU A 52 1.69 -0.40 -0.76
N ALA A 53 2.00 -1.60 -1.28
CA ALA A 53 3.34 -2.18 -1.20
C ALA A 53 4.36 -1.43 -2.07
N GLN A 54 3.97 -0.99 -3.28
CA GLN A 54 4.77 -0.11 -4.13
C GLN A 54 5.08 1.20 -3.41
N LYS A 55 4.07 1.85 -2.82
CA LYS A 55 4.28 3.09 -2.06
C LYS A 55 5.24 2.88 -0.88
N ALA A 56 5.09 1.78 -0.14
CA ALA A 56 5.99 1.46 0.96
C ALA A 56 7.45 1.25 0.51
N TYR A 57 7.64 0.61 -0.64
CA TYR A 57 8.96 0.46 -1.26
C TYR A 57 9.57 1.80 -1.68
N ASP A 58 8.79 2.69 -2.31
CA ASP A 58 9.26 4.02 -2.72
C ASP A 58 9.61 4.90 -1.51
N ASP A 59 8.78 4.86 -0.46
CA ASP A 59 9.05 5.55 0.81
C ASP A 59 10.35 5.01 1.46
N ALA A 60 10.58 3.69 1.43
CA ALA A 60 11.80 3.07 1.95
C ALA A 60 13.05 3.48 1.14
N LEU A 61 12.96 3.55 -0.19
CA LEU A 61 14.05 4.04 -1.05
C LEU A 61 14.37 5.51 -0.78
N ALA A 62 13.35 6.36 -0.62
CA ALA A 62 13.54 7.76 -0.27
C ALA A 62 14.25 7.91 1.09
N ALA A 63 13.84 7.12 2.08
CA ALA A 63 14.48 7.09 3.39
C ALA A 63 15.93 6.60 3.31
N GLN A 64 16.22 5.55 2.54
CA GLN A 64 17.58 5.06 2.30
C GLN A 64 18.44 6.14 1.64
N LYS A 65 17.93 6.83 0.63
CA LYS A 65 18.66 7.93 -0.05
C LYS A 65 18.99 9.07 0.92
N ALA A 66 18.03 9.47 1.75
CA ALA A 66 18.26 10.48 2.79
C ALA A 66 19.30 10.00 3.83
N GLY A 67 19.18 8.76 4.29
CA GLY A 67 20.12 8.15 5.23
C GLY A 67 21.53 8.00 4.69
N TYR A 68 21.69 7.76 3.39
CA TYR A 68 23.01 7.75 2.73
C TYR A 68 23.68 9.13 2.79
N GLY A 69 22.91 10.21 2.65
CA GLY A 69 23.41 11.57 2.85
C GLY A 69 23.98 11.78 4.25
N VAL A 70 23.26 11.33 5.28
CA VAL A 70 23.72 11.38 6.69
C VAL A 70 24.98 10.55 6.89
N LEU A 71 25.01 9.31 6.38
CA LEU A 71 26.19 8.45 6.45
C LEU A 71 27.41 9.12 5.79
N LYS A 72 27.24 9.67 4.59
CA LYS A 72 28.31 10.36 3.87
C LYS A 72 28.86 11.55 4.68
N THR A 73 27.99 12.35 5.28
CA THR A 73 28.41 13.46 6.15
C THR A 73 29.16 12.95 7.39
N ALA A 74 28.72 11.87 8.02
CA ALA A 74 29.39 11.30 9.20
C ALA A 74 30.78 10.70 8.87
N LEU A 75 30.95 10.14 7.67
CA LEU A 75 32.21 9.55 7.21
C LEU A 75 33.21 10.58 6.67
N SER A 76 32.79 11.81 6.42
CA SER A 76 33.66 12.88 5.91
C SER A 76 34.69 13.31 6.96
N ASP A 77 35.87 13.73 6.49
CA ASP A 77 36.94 14.24 7.36
C ASP A 77 36.63 15.65 7.89
N GLU A 78 35.66 16.32 7.26
CA GLU A 78 35.10 17.60 7.66
C GLU A 78 33.98 17.45 8.71
N ALA A 79 33.59 16.21 9.06
CA ALA A 79 32.63 15.98 10.14
C ALA A 79 33.15 16.60 11.45
N PRO A 80 32.31 17.28 12.25
CA PRO A 80 32.77 18.00 13.44
C PRO A 80 33.61 17.17 14.42
N LEU A 81 33.23 15.90 14.63
CA LEU A 81 33.98 14.98 15.50
C LEU A 81 35.30 14.52 14.86
N ALA A 82 35.36 14.35 13.55
CA ALA A 82 36.59 14.02 12.83
C ALA A 82 37.59 15.20 12.87
N VAL A 83 37.08 16.43 12.69
CA VAL A 83 37.87 17.67 12.83
C VAL A 83 38.39 17.81 14.26
N ALA A 84 37.54 17.57 15.26
CA ALA A 84 37.94 17.61 16.68
C ALA A 84 39.00 16.54 17.00
N ALA A 85 38.83 15.31 16.52
CA ALA A 85 39.81 14.23 16.67
C ALA A 85 41.16 14.60 16.05
N LYS A 86 41.16 15.14 14.82
CA LYS A 86 42.37 15.61 14.14
C LYS A 86 43.07 16.74 14.91
N ALA A 87 42.31 17.69 15.45
CA ALA A 87 42.86 18.77 16.26
C ALA A 87 43.46 18.25 17.58
N ALA A 88 42.80 17.29 18.24
CA ALA A 88 43.30 16.67 19.47
C ALA A 88 44.56 15.84 19.21
N ARG A 89 44.59 15.05 18.14
CA ARG A 89 45.78 14.31 17.69
C ARG A 89 46.95 15.25 17.42
N LYS A 90 46.73 16.37 16.71
CA LYS A 90 47.76 17.39 16.49
C LYS A 90 48.33 17.93 17.81
N LYS A 91 47.49 18.20 18.81
CA LYS A 91 47.95 18.65 20.14
C LYS A 91 48.81 17.58 20.83
N ALA A 92 48.44 16.31 20.72
CA ALA A 92 49.23 15.20 21.25
C ALA A 92 50.60 15.10 20.57
N ASP A 93 50.66 15.24 19.25
CA ASP A 93 51.90 15.23 18.49
C ASP A 93 52.82 16.41 18.86
N ASP A 94 52.24 17.62 19.00
CA ASP A 94 52.98 18.82 19.42
C ASP A 94 53.51 18.65 20.87
N ALA A 95 52.73 18.05 21.77
CA ALA A 95 53.17 17.75 23.15
C ALA A 95 54.26 16.67 23.19
N ALA A 96 54.17 15.65 22.34
CA ALA A 96 55.21 14.63 22.20
C ALA A 96 56.53 15.23 21.71
N ALA A 97 56.48 16.14 20.73
CA ALA A 97 57.65 16.88 20.26
C ALA A 97 58.25 17.75 21.38
N ALA A 98 57.42 18.45 22.16
CA ALA A 98 57.88 19.24 23.30
C ALA A 98 58.57 18.39 24.38
N LYS A 99 58.05 17.18 24.65
CA LYS A 99 58.69 16.22 25.56
C LYS A 99 60.06 15.76 25.04
N ALA A 100 60.15 15.41 23.76
CA ALA A 100 61.43 15.02 23.15
C ALA A 100 62.47 16.15 23.24
N ALA A 101 62.06 17.40 23.01
CA ALA A 101 62.94 18.56 23.16
C ALA A 101 63.37 18.78 24.62
N ALA A 102 62.49 18.57 25.60
CA ALA A 102 62.81 18.69 27.02
C ALA A 102 63.78 17.58 27.48
N ASP A 103 63.61 16.34 27.01
CA ASP A 103 64.53 15.23 27.30
C ASP A 103 65.93 15.49 26.72
N LYS A 104 65.98 16.07 25.52
CA LYS A 104 67.25 16.50 24.93
C LYS A 104 67.92 17.57 25.79
N ALA A 105 67.16 18.56 26.29
CA ALA A 105 67.69 19.60 27.16
C ALA A 105 68.26 19.03 28.47
N VAL A 106 67.62 18.00 29.06
CA VAL A 106 68.18 17.29 30.23
C VAL A 106 69.52 16.64 29.88
N THR A 107 69.59 15.97 28.73
CA THR A 107 70.81 15.31 28.25
C THR A 107 71.94 16.32 28.04
N ASP A 108 71.63 17.43 27.37
CA ASP A 108 72.59 18.51 27.10
C ASP A 108 73.07 19.18 28.40
N ALA A 109 72.18 19.45 29.36
CA ALA A 109 72.52 20.04 30.64
C ALA A 109 73.43 19.13 31.48
N LYS A 110 73.15 17.81 31.50
CA LYS A 110 74.00 16.82 32.19
C LYS A 110 75.38 16.72 31.54
N ALA A 111 75.45 16.76 30.21
CA ALA A 111 76.71 16.77 29.48
C ALA A 111 77.53 18.03 29.78
N ALA A 112 76.88 19.21 29.85
CA ALA A 112 77.53 20.46 30.19
C ALA A 112 78.10 20.46 31.62
N LEU A 113 77.34 19.95 32.59
CA LEU A 113 77.81 19.77 33.97
C LEU A 113 79.03 18.84 34.03
N ALA A 114 79.00 17.72 33.29
CA ALA A 114 80.12 16.76 33.24
C ALA A 114 81.37 17.30 32.54
N ALA A 115 81.22 18.29 31.65
CA ALA A 115 82.32 18.91 30.90
C ALA A 115 83.04 20.02 31.68
N LEU A 116 82.57 20.41 32.87
CA LEU A 116 83.22 21.43 33.68
C LEU A 116 84.65 21.00 34.08
N PRO A 117 85.66 21.85 33.90
CA PRO A 117 87.04 21.54 34.29
C PRO A 117 87.18 21.47 35.82
N GLY A 118 88.21 20.77 36.31
CA GLY A 118 88.50 20.69 37.74
C GLY A 118 88.82 22.04 38.41
N THR A 119 89.11 23.06 37.61
CA THR A 119 89.32 24.46 38.05
C THR A 119 88.04 25.29 38.05
N ALA A 120 86.88 24.73 37.68
CA ALA A 120 85.61 25.44 37.70
C ALA A 120 85.28 25.92 39.12
N THR A 121 84.79 27.14 39.22
CA THR A 121 84.38 27.76 40.46
C THR A 121 83.11 27.09 41.02
N ASP A 122 82.91 27.19 42.33
CA ASP A 122 81.70 26.67 42.97
C ASP A 122 80.42 27.32 42.41
N ALA A 123 80.51 28.58 41.99
CA ALA A 123 79.42 29.30 41.34
C ALA A 123 79.06 28.68 39.98
N GLU A 124 80.06 28.35 39.14
CA GLU A 124 79.84 27.70 37.84
C GLU A 124 79.24 26.29 38.00
N ARG A 125 79.71 25.53 38.99
CA ARG A 125 79.16 24.20 39.30
C ARG A 125 77.70 24.30 39.75
N THR A 126 77.41 25.23 40.66
CA THR A 126 76.04 25.45 41.19
C THR A 126 75.07 25.84 40.06
N GLU A 127 75.48 26.71 39.13
CA GLU A 127 74.63 27.11 38.01
C GLU A 127 74.37 25.93 37.05
N ALA A 128 75.39 25.09 36.78
CA ALA A 128 75.21 23.91 35.94
C ALA A 128 74.30 22.84 36.60
N GLU A 129 74.43 22.63 37.92
CA GLU A 129 73.53 21.74 38.69
C GLU A 129 72.08 22.25 38.68
N LYS A 130 71.91 23.57 38.83
CA LYS A 130 70.61 24.23 38.70
C LYS A 130 70.02 24.04 37.31
N ALA A 131 70.82 24.20 36.25
CA ALA A 131 70.37 23.98 34.87
C ALA A 131 69.89 22.54 34.63
N VAL A 132 70.55 21.54 35.22
CA VAL A 132 70.08 20.14 35.19
C VAL A 132 68.73 20.02 35.90
N THR A 133 68.60 20.57 37.10
CA THR A 133 67.36 20.52 37.89
C THR A 133 66.19 21.17 37.15
N ASP A 134 66.42 22.35 36.56
CA ASP A 134 65.42 23.08 35.79
C ASP A 134 65.01 22.31 34.52
N ALA A 135 65.98 21.68 33.83
CA ALA A 135 65.70 20.85 32.67
C ALA A 135 64.88 19.60 33.05
N GLU A 136 65.20 18.92 34.16
CA GLU A 136 64.47 17.74 34.64
C GLU A 136 63.03 18.09 35.06
N ALA A 137 62.84 19.23 35.73
CA ALA A 137 61.52 19.75 36.06
C ALA A 137 60.70 20.05 34.79
N LYS A 138 61.33 20.64 33.76
CA LYS A 138 60.67 20.90 32.47
C LYS A 138 60.33 19.60 31.73
N ALA A 139 61.21 18.61 31.73
CA ALA A 139 60.95 17.30 31.13
C ALA A 139 59.80 16.56 31.82
N THR A 140 59.70 16.67 33.16
CA THR A 140 58.58 16.11 33.93
C THR A 140 57.25 16.77 33.54
N LYS A 141 57.20 18.11 33.50
CA LYS A 141 56.01 18.86 33.07
C LYS A 141 55.60 18.49 31.63
N ALA A 142 56.56 18.37 30.72
CA ALA A 142 56.30 17.97 29.35
C ALA A 142 55.81 16.51 29.26
N ALA A 143 56.24 15.63 30.17
CA ALA A 143 55.76 14.24 30.24
C ALA A 143 54.27 14.18 30.60
N THR A 144 53.86 14.95 31.61
CA THR A 144 52.46 15.09 32.02
C THR A 144 51.62 15.67 30.89
N ALA A 145 52.06 16.79 30.30
CA ALA A 145 51.34 17.42 29.18
C ALA A 145 51.17 16.48 27.98
N LYS A 146 52.20 15.68 27.65
CA LYS A 146 52.11 14.65 26.61
C LYS A 146 51.04 13.60 26.97
N THR A 147 51.08 13.06 28.18
CA THR A 147 50.14 12.03 28.64
C THR A 147 48.69 12.53 28.58
N ASP A 148 48.46 13.76 29.06
CA ASP A 148 47.13 14.38 29.05
C ASP A 148 46.64 14.60 27.61
N ALA A 149 47.51 15.11 26.72
CA ALA A 149 47.16 15.33 25.32
C ALA A 149 46.88 14.03 24.56
N GLU A 150 47.63 12.95 24.82
CA GLU A 150 47.39 11.62 24.24
C GLU A 150 46.06 11.02 24.72
N ALA A 151 45.72 11.20 26.00
CA ALA A 151 44.43 10.77 26.54
C ALA A 151 43.26 11.51 25.89
N GLU A 152 43.38 12.83 25.70
CA GLU A 152 42.35 13.63 25.02
C GLU A 152 42.23 13.28 23.53
N ALA A 153 43.35 13.05 22.83
CA ALA A 153 43.33 12.57 21.44
C ALA A 153 42.60 11.24 21.31
N THR A 154 42.90 10.29 22.20
CA THR A 154 42.27 8.96 22.20
C THR A 154 40.75 9.06 22.43
N LYS A 155 40.30 9.90 23.36
CA LYS A 155 38.87 10.14 23.61
C LYS A 155 38.19 10.74 22.38
N ALA A 156 38.80 11.74 21.75
CA ALA A 156 38.23 12.42 20.59
C ALA A 156 38.13 11.50 19.37
N GLU A 157 39.14 10.66 19.12
CA GLU A 157 39.14 9.65 18.07
C GLU A 157 38.06 8.59 18.31
N THR A 158 37.98 8.06 19.54
CA THR A 158 36.93 7.10 19.92
C THR A 158 35.54 7.68 19.67
N ALA A 159 35.29 8.94 20.07
CA ALA A 159 34.01 9.60 19.83
C ALA A 159 33.69 9.77 18.33
N SER A 160 34.70 10.08 17.51
CA SER A 160 34.55 10.17 16.06
C SER A 160 34.21 8.82 15.44
N ASP A 161 34.91 7.75 15.84
CA ASP A 161 34.68 6.40 15.32
C ASP A 161 33.33 5.84 15.76
N ASP A 162 32.92 6.05 17.01
CA ASP A 162 31.61 5.66 17.51
C ASP A 162 30.48 6.35 16.73
N ALA A 163 30.64 7.63 16.39
CA ALA A 163 29.67 8.35 15.55
C ALA A 163 29.59 7.79 14.13
N ARG A 164 30.75 7.45 13.53
CA ARG A 164 30.81 6.79 12.20
C ARG A 164 30.12 5.43 12.22
N VAL A 165 30.38 4.62 13.25
CA VAL A 165 29.75 3.31 13.44
C VAL A 165 28.24 3.45 13.66
N ALA A 166 27.80 4.41 14.48
CA ALA A 166 26.38 4.67 14.72
C ALA A 166 25.65 5.05 13.41
N ALA A 167 26.24 5.93 12.60
CA ALA A 167 25.69 6.29 11.30
C ALA A 167 25.62 5.10 10.33
N ALA A 168 26.67 4.27 10.28
CA ALA A 168 26.69 3.07 9.45
C ALA A 168 25.62 2.05 9.87
N ARG A 169 25.45 1.82 11.18
CA ARG A 169 24.39 0.97 11.72
C ARG A 169 23.00 1.49 11.37
N ALA A 170 22.75 2.79 11.53
CA ALA A 170 21.48 3.40 11.15
C ALA A 170 21.20 3.22 9.65
N TYR A 171 22.21 3.39 8.79
CA TYR A 171 22.07 3.15 7.35
C TYR A 171 21.79 1.69 7.01
N SER A 172 22.39 0.73 7.72
CA SER A 172 22.14 -0.70 7.51
C SER A 172 20.68 -1.10 7.79
N VAL A 173 20.03 -0.45 8.78
CA VAL A 173 18.60 -0.66 9.06
C VAL A 173 17.75 -0.17 7.89
N LEU A 174 18.12 0.96 7.26
CA LEU A 174 17.42 1.47 6.09
C LEU A 174 17.58 0.55 4.87
N GLN A 175 18.78 -0.03 4.66
CA GLN A 175 18.98 -1.04 3.61
C GLN A 175 18.08 -2.25 3.83
N LYS A 176 17.99 -2.74 5.07
CA LYS A 176 17.09 -3.85 5.42
C LYS A 176 15.63 -3.50 5.16
N ALA A 177 15.19 -2.30 5.53
CA ALA A 177 13.82 -1.85 5.28
C ALA A 177 13.47 -1.82 3.78
N VAL A 178 14.41 -1.42 2.92
CA VAL A 178 14.24 -1.49 1.45
C VAL A 178 14.11 -2.93 0.97
N ALA A 179 14.94 -3.84 1.47
CA ALA A 179 14.88 -5.27 1.11
C ALA A 179 13.54 -5.90 1.53
N ASP A 180 13.09 -5.63 2.76
CA ASP A 180 11.82 -6.14 3.28
C ASP A 180 10.63 -5.56 2.50
N ALA A 181 10.66 -4.26 2.17
CA ALA A 181 9.62 -3.62 1.36
C ALA A 181 9.58 -4.13 -0.09
N LEU A 182 10.75 -4.40 -0.70
CA LEU A 182 10.83 -5.02 -2.02
C LEU A 182 10.23 -6.43 -2.01
N ALA A 183 10.55 -7.25 -1.01
CA ALA A 183 9.99 -8.58 -0.87
C ALA A 183 8.46 -8.54 -0.72
N ALA A 184 7.94 -7.61 0.08
CA ALA A 184 6.50 -7.40 0.24
C ALA A 184 5.83 -6.97 -1.07
N LYS A 185 6.47 -6.05 -1.82
CA LYS A 185 6.02 -5.61 -3.13
C LYS A 185 5.97 -6.77 -4.12
N THR A 186 7.05 -7.54 -4.23
CA THR A 186 7.11 -8.72 -5.12
C THR A 186 6.01 -9.72 -4.77
N ALA A 187 5.80 -10.02 -3.49
CA ALA A 187 4.73 -10.92 -3.07
C ALA A 187 3.32 -10.40 -3.41
N ALA A 188 3.09 -9.08 -3.27
CA ALA A 188 1.82 -8.46 -3.63
C ALA A 188 1.57 -8.49 -5.15
N ASP A 189 2.60 -8.20 -5.95
CA ASP A 189 2.53 -8.26 -7.41
C ASP A 189 2.29 -9.69 -7.91
N GLU A 190 2.97 -10.69 -7.33
CA GLU A 190 2.78 -12.11 -7.64
C GLU A 190 1.35 -12.58 -7.28
N ALA A 191 0.83 -12.15 -6.13
CA ALA A 191 -0.54 -12.48 -5.72
C ALA A 191 -1.57 -11.85 -6.67
N LEU A 192 -1.36 -10.60 -7.09
CA LEU A 192 -2.21 -9.93 -8.07
C LEU A 192 -2.14 -10.61 -9.44
N ALA A 193 -0.94 -10.95 -9.92
CA ALA A 193 -0.76 -11.65 -11.19
C ALA A 193 -1.49 -12.99 -11.19
N LYS A 194 -1.31 -13.78 -10.12
CA LYS A 194 -1.99 -15.06 -9.95
C LYS A 194 -3.52 -14.91 -9.88
N ALA A 195 -4.04 -13.89 -9.19
CA ALA A 195 -5.48 -13.65 -9.14
C ALA A 195 -6.05 -13.26 -10.50
N ARG A 196 -5.29 -12.48 -11.29
CA ARG A 196 -5.66 -12.16 -12.68
C ARG A 196 -5.62 -13.38 -13.60
N GLU A 197 -4.68 -14.31 -13.41
CA GLU A 197 -4.66 -15.61 -14.10
C GLU A 197 -5.79 -16.55 -13.65
N GLU A 198 -6.28 -16.43 -12.42
CA GLU A 198 -7.39 -17.24 -11.90
C GLU A 198 -8.78 -16.68 -12.30
N GLU A 199 -8.96 -15.37 -12.45
CA GLU A 199 -10.20 -14.76 -12.99
C GLU A 199 -10.21 -14.68 -14.51
N GLY A 200 -9.04 -14.47 -15.12
CA GLY A 200 -8.81 -14.72 -16.53
C GLY A 200 -8.67 -16.22 -16.75
N GLY A 201 -9.80 -16.94 -16.80
CA GLY A 201 -9.80 -18.25 -17.47
C GLY A 201 -9.06 -18.13 -18.82
N PRO A 202 -8.46 -19.23 -19.33
CA PRO A 202 -7.53 -19.21 -20.46
C PRO A 202 -8.01 -18.23 -21.53
N ASP A 203 -7.15 -17.35 -22.06
CA ASP A 203 -7.52 -16.29 -23.01
C ASP A 203 -8.33 -16.87 -24.18
N CYS A 204 -9.66 -16.92 -24.03
CA CYS A 204 -10.53 -17.57 -24.98
C CYS A 204 -10.61 -16.65 -26.20
N VAL A 205 -10.09 -17.14 -27.32
CA VAL A 205 -9.96 -16.32 -28.53
C VAL A 205 -11.32 -16.12 -29.21
N PRO A 206 -11.53 -14.99 -29.92
CA PRO A 206 -12.66 -14.87 -30.83
C PRO A 206 -12.65 -16.03 -31.84
N ALA A 207 -13.77 -16.72 -31.98
CA ALA A 207 -13.95 -17.86 -32.87
C ALA A 207 -15.26 -17.72 -33.68
N ASP A 208 -15.32 -18.33 -34.87
CA ASP A 208 -16.58 -18.43 -35.65
C ASP A 208 -17.53 -19.45 -35.00
N LEU A 209 -18.06 -19.12 -33.83
CA LEU A 209 -19.07 -19.86 -33.10
C LEU A 209 -20.26 -18.92 -32.88
N ARG A 210 -21.32 -19.08 -33.69
CA ARG A 210 -22.45 -18.15 -33.75
C ARG A 210 -23.65 -18.67 -32.99
N ALA A 211 -24.29 -17.78 -32.21
CA ALA A 211 -25.48 -18.07 -31.42
C ALA A 211 -26.60 -17.14 -31.88
N THR A 212 -27.50 -17.66 -32.72
CA THR A 212 -28.52 -16.85 -33.40
C THR A 212 -29.92 -17.16 -32.89
N VAL A 213 -30.64 -16.12 -32.46
CA VAL A 213 -32.03 -16.22 -32.00
C VAL A 213 -33.00 -16.14 -33.19
N THR A 214 -33.99 -17.03 -33.21
CA THR A 214 -35.05 -17.05 -34.22
C THR A 214 -36.41 -17.29 -33.59
N GLY A 215 -37.45 -16.64 -34.11
CA GLY A 215 -38.83 -16.82 -33.66
C GLY A 215 -39.19 -16.11 -32.34
N LEU A 216 -38.34 -15.23 -31.82
CA LEU A 216 -38.72 -14.37 -30.69
C LEU A 216 -39.81 -13.38 -31.16
N PRO A 217 -40.98 -13.32 -30.50
CA PRO A 217 -41.99 -12.34 -30.85
C PRO A 217 -41.53 -10.93 -30.48
N SER A 218 -41.99 -9.93 -31.22
CA SER A 218 -41.70 -8.51 -30.94
C SER A 218 -42.31 -8.02 -29.62
N SER A 219 -43.27 -8.75 -29.05
CA SER A 219 -43.81 -8.47 -27.72
C SER A 219 -44.20 -9.73 -26.95
N VAL A 220 -44.03 -9.67 -25.63
CA VAL A 220 -44.45 -10.71 -24.68
C VAL A 220 -45.44 -10.09 -23.69
N VAL A 221 -46.59 -10.73 -23.52
CA VAL A 221 -47.64 -10.25 -22.61
C VAL A 221 -47.44 -10.87 -21.22
N ALA A 222 -47.53 -10.07 -20.17
CA ALA A 222 -47.48 -10.52 -18.78
C ALA A 222 -48.53 -11.62 -18.54
N GLY A 223 -48.12 -12.70 -17.88
CA GLY A 223 -48.95 -13.89 -17.64
C GLY A 223 -48.96 -14.91 -18.79
N THR A 224 -48.20 -14.67 -19.86
CA THR A 224 -48.10 -15.61 -20.99
C THR A 224 -46.71 -16.25 -21.09
N SER A 225 -46.63 -17.32 -21.87
CA SER A 225 -45.36 -17.96 -22.24
C SER A 225 -45.19 -17.95 -23.74
N THR A 226 -44.00 -17.63 -24.22
CA THR A 226 -43.62 -17.74 -25.62
C THR A 226 -42.46 -18.71 -25.80
N THR A 227 -42.33 -19.32 -26.97
CA THR A 227 -41.22 -20.20 -27.31
C THR A 227 -40.51 -19.67 -28.56
N PHE A 228 -39.20 -19.72 -28.54
CA PHE A 228 -38.31 -19.32 -29.63
C PHE A 228 -37.09 -20.26 -29.66
N SER A 229 -36.24 -20.13 -30.66
CA SER A 229 -35.11 -21.04 -30.85
C SER A 229 -33.79 -20.28 -30.84
N LEU A 230 -32.78 -20.83 -30.18
CA LEU A 230 -31.39 -20.41 -30.25
C LEU A 230 -30.62 -21.47 -31.04
N ARG A 231 -30.05 -21.07 -32.17
CA ARG A 231 -29.19 -21.92 -33.00
C ARG A 231 -27.73 -21.61 -32.69
N VAL A 232 -26.98 -22.62 -32.27
CA VAL A 232 -25.54 -22.52 -32.08
C VAL A 232 -24.84 -23.25 -33.22
N LYS A 233 -24.07 -22.52 -34.04
CA LYS A 233 -23.35 -23.05 -35.20
C LYS A 233 -21.85 -22.92 -35.00
N ASN A 234 -21.15 -24.05 -35.09
CA ASN A 234 -19.70 -24.09 -35.19
C ASN A 234 -19.29 -23.83 -36.65
N GLY A 235 -18.83 -22.61 -36.94
CA GLY A 235 -18.25 -22.23 -38.22
C GLY A 235 -16.73 -22.41 -38.29
N THR A 236 -16.09 -22.88 -37.21
CA THR A 236 -14.66 -23.21 -37.21
C THR A 236 -14.37 -24.50 -37.98
N GLU A 237 -13.10 -24.70 -38.35
CA GLU A 237 -12.63 -25.94 -39.01
C GLU A 237 -12.39 -27.08 -38.02
N GLN A 238 -12.53 -26.84 -36.72
CA GLN A 238 -12.21 -27.80 -35.66
C GLN A 238 -13.47 -28.38 -35.02
N ALA A 239 -13.35 -29.60 -34.49
CA ALA A 239 -14.36 -30.16 -33.60
C ALA A 239 -14.19 -29.56 -32.20
N LEU A 240 -15.28 -29.09 -31.62
CA LEU A 240 -15.31 -28.48 -30.28
C LEU A 240 -15.79 -29.53 -29.27
N ASP A 241 -15.06 -29.69 -28.16
CA ASP A 241 -15.35 -30.77 -27.20
C ASP A 241 -16.50 -30.45 -26.24
N ALA A 242 -16.52 -29.23 -25.69
CA ALA A 242 -17.56 -28.79 -24.77
C ALA A 242 -18.04 -27.39 -25.16
N VAL A 243 -19.18 -27.34 -25.84
CA VAL A 243 -19.85 -26.10 -26.23
C VAL A 243 -20.89 -25.72 -25.17
N THR A 244 -20.87 -24.46 -24.78
CA THR A 244 -21.82 -23.85 -23.83
C THR A 244 -22.49 -22.66 -24.49
N ALA A 245 -23.82 -22.61 -24.45
CA ALA A 245 -24.57 -21.41 -24.80
C ALA A 245 -24.82 -20.56 -23.56
N TYR A 246 -24.72 -19.25 -23.70
CA TYR A 246 -25.21 -18.28 -22.73
C TYR A 246 -26.56 -17.76 -23.24
N ALA A 247 -27.57 -17.72 -22.37
CA ALA A 247 -28.87 -17.15 -22.68
C ALA A 247 -29.45 -16.43 -21.46
N TYR A 248 -29.58 -15.12 -21.57
CA TYR A 248 -30.09 -14.25 -20.51
C TYR A 248 -31.20 -13.34 -21.03
N VAL A 249 -32.21 -13.11 -20.21
CA VAL A 249 -33.27 -12.14 -20.50
C VAL A 249 -33.11 -10.97 -19.55
N HIS A 250 -32.90 -9.79 -20.13
CA HIS A 250 -32.91 -8.54 -19.39
C HIS A 250 -34.16 -7.75 -19.79
N THR A 251 -34.92 -7.31 -18.81
CA THR A 251 -36.08 -6.45 -18.97
C THR A 251 -36.01 -5.25 -18.06
N THR A 252 -36.60 -4.15 -18.51
CA THR A 252 -36.70 -2.91 -17.75
C THR A 252 -38.12 -2.39 -17.77
N ASP A 253 -38.42 -1.41 -16.93
CA ASP A 253 -39.63 -0.61 -17.07
C ASP A 253 -39.61 0.22 -18.37
N ALA A 254 -40.72 0.91 -18.67
CA ALA A 254 -40.84 1.71 -19.89
C ALA A 254 -39.76 2.81 -20.01
N SER A 255 -39.19 3.27 -18.89
CA SER A 255 -38.12 4.28 -18.88
C SER A 255 -36.75 3.70 -19.25
N GLY A 256 -36.57 2.39 -19.14
CA GLY A 256 -35.29 1.72 -19.31
C GLY A 256 -34.36 1.79 -18.09
N LEU A 257 -34.78 2.47 -17.01
CA LEU A 257 -33.91 2.76 -15.86
C LEU A 257 -34.05 1.76 -14.70
N LYS A 258 -35.14 1.00 -14.65
CA LYS A 258 -35.38 0.02 -13.58
C LYS A 258 -35.44 -1.38 -14.14
N THR A 259 -34.55 -2.26 -13.66
CA THR A 259 -34.52 -3.67 -14.01
C THR A 259 -35.75 -4.42 -13.48
N THR A 260 -36.32 -5.28 -14.32
CA THR A 260 -37.54 -6.06 -14.04
C THR A 260 -37.35 -7.56 -14.30
N ASP A 261 -36.11 -8.03 -14.43
CA ASP A 261 -35.73 -9.40 -14.79
C ASP A 261 -36.36 -10.48 -13.90
N GLY A 262 -36.61 -10.16 -12.63
CA GLY A 262 -37.23 -11.08 -11.67
C GLY A 262 -38.65 -11.53 -12.03
N TYR A 263 -39.29 -10.90 -13.03
CA TYR A 263 -40.59 -11.30 -13.56
C TYR A 263 -40.49 -12.22 -14.79
N MET A 264 -39.29 -12.56 -15.24
CA MET A 264 -39.02 -13.31 -16.45
C MET A 264 -38.37 -14.65 -16.12
N HIS A 265 -39.00 -15.73 -16.55
CA HIS A 265 -38.49 -17.09 -16.34
C HIS A 265 -38.09 -17.70 -17.67
N LEU A 266 -36.79 -17.88 -17.89
CA LEU A 266 -36.26 -18.53 -19.08
C LEU A 266 -36.02 -20.01 -18.82
N GLN A 267 -36.55 -20.84 -19.71
CA GLN A 267 -36.37 -22.28 -19.71
C GLN A 267 -35.84 -22.75 -21.06
N TRP A 268 -35.18 -23.90 -21.06
CA TRP A 268 -34.59 -24.49 -22.26
C TRP A 268 -34.95 -25.96 -22.43
N SER A 269 -34.89 -26.44 -23.66
CA SER A 269 -35.11 -27.83 -24.07
C SER A 269 -34.29 -28.12 -25.33
N THR A 270 -33.71 -29.31 -25.43
CA THR A 270 -32.97 -29.76 -26.62
C THR A 270 -33.54 -31.06 -27.17
N ALA A 271 -33.14 -31.47 -28.37
CA ALA A 271 -33.46 -32.80 -28.86
C ALA A 271 -32.90 -33.92 -27.95
N ALA A 272 -31.75 -33.69 -27.33
CA ALA A 272 -31.11 -34.65 -26.41
C ALA A 272 -31.73 -34.64 -24.99
N SER A 273 -32.26 -33.49 -24.55
CA SER A 273 -33.01 -33.35 -23.30
C SER A 273 -34.34 -32.63 -23.57
N PRO A 274 -35.40 -33.36 -23.97
CA PRO A 274 -36.64 -32.76 -24.45
C PRO A 274 -37.51 -32.15 -23.33
N LYS A 275 -37.19 -32.41 -22.06
CA LYS A 275 -37.89 -31.79 -20.93
C LYS A 275 -37.49 -30.32 -20.79
N TRP A 276 -38.40 -29.49 -20.28
CA TRP A 276 -38.10 -28.10 -19.99
C TRP A 276 -37.29 -27.97 -18.71
N HIS A 277 -36.11 -27.37 -18.81
CA HIS A 277 -35.22 -27.07 -17.71
C HIS A 277 -35.17 -25.57 -17.49
N ALA A 278 -35.14 -25.11 -16.23
CA ALA A 278 -34.80 -23.72 -15.97
C ALA A 278 -33.36 -23.44 -16.43
N VAL A 279 -33.12 -22.27 -17.00
CA VAL A 279 -31.75 -21.79 -17.23
C VAL A 279 -31.10 -21.56 -15.86
N ALA A 280 -29.86 -22.01 -15.70
CA ALA A 280 -29.12 -21.90 -14.44
C ALA A 280 -28.81 -20.43 -14.10
N LYS A 281 -28.42 -20.16 -12.84
CA LYS A 281 -28.15 -18.80 -12.35
C LYS A 281 -26.96 -18.12 -13.05
N ASP A 282 -26.04 -18.89 -13.60
CA ASP A 282 -24.92 -18.42 -14.42
C ASP A 282 -25.32 -18.24 -15.90
N HIS A 283 -26.59 -18.48 -16.24
CA HIS A 283 -27.19 -18.33 -17.56
C HIS A 283 -26.60 -19.26 -18.64
N ARG A 284 -25.91 -20.32 -18.23
CA ARG A 284 -25.22 -21.25 -19.12
C ARG A 284 -26.05 -22.50 -19.38
N VAL A 285 -25.98 -22.99 -20.62
CA VAL A 285 -26.61 -24.23 -21.08
C VAL A 285 -25.57 -25.06 -21.81
N GLY A 286 -25.21 -26.21 -21.23
CA GLY A 286 -24.27 -27.14 -21.83
C GLY A 286 -24.88 -27.87 -23.03
N LEU A 287 -24.26 -27.73 -24.20
CA LEU A 287 -24.70 -28.37 -25.45
C LEU A 287 -23.86 -29.61 -25.80
N GLY A 288 -22.71 -29.79 -25.15
CA GLY A 288 -21.78 -30.89 -25.41
C GLY A 288 -20.90 -30.66 -26.64
N ALA A 289 -20.39 -31.74 -27.23
CA ALA A 289 -19.47 -31.66 -28.36
C ALA A 289 -20.17 -31.26 -29.66
N LEU A 290 -19.51 -30.41 -30.47
CA LEU A 290 -20.03 -29.93 -31.75
C LEU A 290 -18.95 -30.04 -32.84
N LYS A 291 -19.22 -30.84 -33.88
CA LYS A 291 -18.29 -31.04 -35.00
C LYS A 291 -18.11 -29.74 -35.81
N ALA A 292 -17.00 -29.63 -36.54
CA ALA A 292 -16.76 -28.56 -37.51
C ALA A 292 -17.94 -28.42 -38.48
N GLY A 293 -18.40 -27.20 -38.72
CA GLY A 293 -19.54 -26.89 -39.59
C GLY A 293 -20.93 -27.28 -39.04
N ALA A 294 -21.00 -28.02 -37.93
CA ALA A 294 -22.27 -28.50 -37.39
C ALA A 294 -23.03 -27.40 -36.63
N GLN A 295 -24.34 -27.60 -36.49
CA GLN A 295 -25.20 -26.73 -35.69
C GLN A 295 -26.08 -27.57 -34.77
N THR A 296 -26.40 -26.99 -33.62
CA THR A 296 -27.37 -27.53 -32.67
C THR A 296 -28.43 -26.48 -32.38
N GLU A 297 -29.64 -26.92 -32.08
CA GLU A 297 -30.77 -26.03 -31.81
C GLU A 297 -31.29 -26.25 -30.39
N LEU A 298 -31.39 -25.15 -29.66
CA LEU A 298 -31.91 -25.07 -28.31
C LEU A 298 -33.28 -24.37 -28.38
N LYS A 299 -34.34 -25.03 -27.93
CA LYS A 299 -35.64 -24.37 -27.75
C LYS A 299 -35.62 -23.62 -26.43
N LEU A 300 -36.02 -22.36 -26.47
CA LEU A 300 -36.13 -21.48 -25.32
C LEU A 300 -37.59 -21.13 -25.09
N ARG A 301 -38.03 -21.17 -23.84
CA ARG A 301 -39.36 -20.73 -23.41
C ARG A 301 -39.21 -19.63 -22.40
N LEU A 302 -39.77 -18.47 -22.72
CA LEU A 302 -39.84 -17.32 -21.83
C LEU A 302 -41.25 -17.21 -21.28
N THR A 303 -41.37 -17.30 -19.97
CA THR A 303 -42.63 -17.08 -19.24
C THR A 303 -42.54 -15.75 -18.50
N ALA A 304 -43.46 -14.84 -18.78
CA ALA A 304 -43.59 -13.59 -18.06
C ALA A 304 -44.63 -13.75 -16.94
N ASP A 305 -44.29 -13.35 -15.72
CA ASP A 305 -45.23 -13.31 -14.60
C ASP A 305 -46.44 -12.43 -14.93
N ALA A 306 -47.62 -12.77 -14.41
CA ALA A 306 -48.84 -11.97 -14.60
C ALA A 306 -48.72 -10.52 -14.08
N LYS A 307 -47.82 -10.32 -13.09
CA LYS A 307 -47.51 -9.03 -12.46
C LYS A 307 -46.36 -8.29 -13.15
N ALA A 308 -45.82 -8.79 -14.27
CA ALA A 308 -44.74 -8.12 -14.98
C ALA A 308 -45.21 -6.74 -15.47
N PRO A 309 -44.50 -5.64 -15.15
CA PRO A 309 -44.84 -4.32 -15.64
C PRO A 309 -44.57 -4.20 -17.14
N ALA A 310 -45.26 -3.27 -17.81
CA ALA A 310 -44.94 -2.93 -19.19
C ALA A 310 -43.56 -2.27 -19.28
N GLY A 311 -42.82 -2.57 -20.35
CA GLY A 311 -41.48 -2.04 -20.53
C GLY A 311 -40.71 -2.70 -21.66
N ASN A 312 -39.39 -2.67 -21.58
CA ASN A 312 -38.50 -3.11 -22.64
C ASN A 312 -37.85 -4.45 -22.27
N GLY A 313 -37.53 -5.27 -23.26
CA GLY A 313 -36.87 -6.55 -23.07
C GLY A 313 -35.82 -6.81 -24.14
N VAL A 314 -34.77 -7.52 -23.74
CA VAL A 314 -33.72 -8.00 -24.63
C VAL A 314 -33.32 -9.40 -24.21
N VAL A 315 -33.17 -10.28 -25.19
CA VAL A 315 -32.54 -11.58 -25.01
C VAL A 315 -31.09 -11.45 -25.45
N LEU A 316 -30.16 -11.68 -24.51
CA LEU A 316 -28.73 -11.70 -24.75
C LEU A 316 -28.32 -13.17 -24.90
N THR A 317 -27.68 -13.49 -26.02
CA THR A 317 -27.17 -14.84 -26.27
C THR A 317 -25.72 -14.82 -26.71
N SER A 318 -24.95 -15.81 -26.30
CA SER A 318 -23.62 -16.06 -26.85
C SER A 318 -23.32 -17.55 -26.81
N ALA A 319 -22.20 -17.95 -27.40
CA ALA A 319 -21.69 -19.30 -27.30
C ALA A 319 -20.18 -19.29 -27.15
N GLU A 320 -19.69 -20.24 -26.37
CA GLU A 320 -18.28 -20.47 -26.10
C GLU A 320 -17.99 -21.97 -26.14
N TYR A 321 -16.71 -22.32 -26.26
CA TYR A 321 -16.25 -23.69 -26.12
C TYR A 321 -14.99 -23.77 -25.27
N VAL A 322 -14.81 -24.93 -24.64
CA VAL A 322 -13.55 -25.36 -24.05
C VAL A 322 -13.22 -26.75 -24.59
N ASN A 323 -12.02 -26.91 -25.13
CA ASN A 323 -11.50 -28.19 -25.60
C ASN A 323 -10.74 -28.93 -24.49
N LYS A 324 -10.57 -30.24 -24.66
CA LYS A 324 -9.86 -31.07 -23.66
C LYS A 324 -8.39 -30.70 -23.49
N ASP A 325 -7.78 -30.07 -24.49
CA ASP A 325 -6.41 -29.56 -24.45
C ASP A 325 -6.27 -28.22 -23.73
N GLY A 326 -7.39 -27.66 -23.25
CA GLY A 326 -7.44 -26.36 -22.57
C GLY A 326 -7.60 -25.16 -23.52
N SER A 327 -7.60 -25.37 -24.85
CA SER A 327 -7.93 -24.30 -25.79
C SER A 327 -9.41 -23.92 -25.68
N CYS A 328 -9.71 -22.63 -25.78
CA CYS A 328 -11.08 -22.14 -25.68
C CYS A 328 -11.30 -20.93 -26.60
N GLY A 329 -12.56 -20.64 -26.88
CA GLY A 329 -12.94 -19.54 -27.75
C GLY A 329 -14.45 -19.34 -27.82
N GLY A 330 -14.89 -18.27 -28.46
CA GLY A 330 -16.31 -17.95 -28.59
C GLY A 330 -16.56 -16.66 -29.36
N ALA A 331 -17.79 -16.17 -29.32
CA ALA A 331 -18.15 -14.88 -29.91
C ALA A 331 -18.19 -13.78 -28.83
N PRO A 332 -17.08 -13.06 -28.57
CA PRO A 332 -17.09 -11.95 -27.61
C PRO A 332 -18.01 -10.84 -28.12
N GLY A 333 -18.96 -10.43 -27.27
CA GLY A 333 -19.97 -9.40 -27.57
C GLY A 333 -21.40 -9.92 -27.61
N GLY A 334 -21.61 -11.22 -27.88
CA GLY A 334 -22.93 -11.83 -27.95
C GLY A 334 -23.87 -11.22 -29.02
N GLU A 335 -25.03 -11.83 -29.20
CA GLU A 335 -26.14 -11.29 -29.99
C GLU A 335 -27.25 -10.82 -29.04
N THR A 336 -27.85 -9.67 -29.35
CA THR A 336 -29.00 -9.13 -28.61
C THR A 336 -30.23 -9.04 -29.50
N THR A 337 -31.36 -9.57 -29.03
CA THR A 337 -32.65 -9.49 -29.74
C THR A 337 -33.69 -8.83 -28.85
N ALA A 338 -34.21 -7.68 -29.27
CA ALA A 338 -35.15 -6.87 -28.48
C ALA A 338 -36.61 -7.33 -28.64
N PHE A 339 -37.40 -7.11 -27.59
CA PHE A 339 -38.86 -7.27 -27.55
C PHE A 339 -39.48 -6.28 -26.56
N THR A 340 -40.80 -6.10 -26.60
CA THR A 340 -41.54 -5.27 -25.63
C THR A 340 -42.31 -6.15 -24.63
N VAL A 341 -42.29 -5.78 -23.35
CA VAL A 341 -43.16 -6.39 -22.33
C VAL A 341 -44.47 -5.60 -22.27
N LYS A 342 -45.60 -6.29 -22.46
CA LYS A 342 -46.95 -5.71 -22.33
C LYS A 342 -47.57 -6.15 -21.02
N ALA A 343 -48.17 -5.22 -20.27
CA ALA A 343 -48.92 -5.56 -19.06
C ALA A 343 -50.18 -6.40 -19.39
N ALA A 344 -50.60 -7.23 -18.44
CA ALA A 344 -51.79 -8.07 -18.56
C ALA A 344 -53.05 -7.21 -18.78
N GLY A 345 -53.91 -7.61 -19.71
CA GLY A 345 -55.16 -6.90 -20.03
C GLY A 345 -55.12 -5.90 -21.19
N SER A 346 -53.99 -5.77 -21.89
CA SER A 346 -53.85 -4.85 -23.04
C SER A 346 -54.16 -5.51 -24.40
N GLY A 347 -55.30 -6.19 -24.52
CA GLY A 347 -55.78 -6.62 -25.84
C GLY A 347 -57.13 -7.34 -25.87
N THR A 348 -58.19 -6.60 -26.21
CA THR A 348 -59.12 -6.91 -27.31
C THR A 348 -59.89 -5.64 -27.69
N GLY A 349 -59.57 -5.05 -28.84
CA GLY A 349 -60.53 -4.20 -29.55
C GLY A 349 -61.53 -5.10 -30.27
N THR A 350 -62.82 -4.91 -29.99
CA THR A 350 -63.90 -5.35 -30.88
C THR A 350 -64.90 -4.20 -31.01
N THR A 351 -65.20 -3.88 -32.27
CA THR A 351 -66.09 -2.82 -32.73
C THR A 351 -67.56 -3.08 -32.35
N GLY A 352 -68.28 -2.03 -31.96
CA GLY A 352 -69.73 -1.89 -32.12
C GLY A 352 -70.57 -1.88 -30.83
N GLY A 353 -71.33 -0.81 -30.61
CA GLY A 353 -72.45 -0.78 -29.66
C GLY A 353 -72.66 0.56 -28.94
N THR A 354 -73.53 1.40 -29.50
CA THR A 354 -74.09 2.63 -28.94
C THR A 354 -74.76 2.47 -27.56
N GLY A 355 -74.62 3.45 -26.66
CA GLY A 355 -75.51 3.59 -25.48
C GLY A 355 -75.01 4.46 -24.31
N THR A 356 -75.28 5.76 -24.41
CA THR A 356 -75.63 6.79 -23.39
C THR A 356 -75.34 6.62 -21.88
N GLY A 357 -74.71 7.66 -21.31
CA GLY A 357 -74.98 8.24 -19.96
C GLY A 357 -74.01 7.82 -18.84
N GLY A 358 -73.40 8.70 -18.03
CA GLY A 358 -73.38 10.16 -17.95
C GLY A 358 -72.50 10.59 -16.75
N SER A 359 -71.93 11.80 -16.85
CA SER A 359 -71.56 12.78 -15.78
C SER A 359 -70.69 12.30 -14.59
N THR A 360 -69.68 13.01 -14.08
CA THR A 360 -69.36 14.45 -14.04
C THR A 360 -67.94 14.61 -13.48
N GLY A 361 -67.19 15.65 -13.85
CA GLY A 361 -65.99 16.06 -13.09
C GLY A 361 -64.95 16.82 -13.90
N SER A 362 -65.19 18.12 -14.08
CA SER A 362 -64.37 19.15 -14.74
C SER A 362 -62.87 19.12 -14.36
N THR A 363 -61.98 19.20 -15.36
CA THR A 363 -61.15 20.38 -15.73
C THR A 363 -60.20 20.86 -14.61
N GLY A 364 -58.89 20.99 -14.79
CA GLY A 364 -58.03 20.91 -15.96
C GLY A 364 -56.63 21.43 -15.60
N ASP A 365 -55.66 20.87 -16.31
CA ASP A 365 -54.34 21.35 -16.75
C ASP A 365 -53.66 22.58 -16.12
N THR A 366 -52.39 22.50 -15.67
CA THR A 366 -51.10 22.38 -16.40
C THR A 366 -50.51 23.73 -16.83
N GLY A 367 -49.23 23.96 -16.53
CA GLY A 367 -48.36 24.96 -17.17
C GLY A 367 -47.39 25.63 -16.19
N THR A 368 -46.17 25.12 -15.95
CA THR A 368 -44.90 25.21 -16.72
C THR A 368 -44.17 26.58 -16.72
N THR A 369 -42.87 26.47 -16.41
CA THR A 369 -41.68 27.19 -16.91
C THR A 369 -41.34 28.62 -16.46
N GLY A 370 -40.14 28.77 -15.88
CA GLY A 370 -39.04 29.48 -16.57
C GLY A 370 -38.42 30.75 -15.94
N SER A 371 -37.19 30.57 -15.43
CA SER A 371 -35.98 31.42 -15.54
C SER A 371 -35.86 32.86 -14.99
N ALA A 372 -34.75 33.01 -14.25
CA ALA A 372 -33.69 34.04 -14.28
C ALA A 372 -33.93 35.46 -13.69
N GLY A 373 -32.98 35.88 -12.85
CA GLY A 373 -32.77 37.27 -12.47
C GLY A 373 -31.86 37.44 -11.24
N THR A 374 -30.64 37.93 -11.48
CA THR A 374 -29.59 38.29 -10.50
C THR A 374 -29.96 39.51 -9.63
N THR A 375 -29.25 39.67 -8.50
CA THR A 375 -28.57 40.89 -7.97
C THR A 375 -28.82 41.11 -6.47
N GLY A 376 -27.75 41.42 -5.73
CA GLY A 376 -27.79 42.49 -4.72
C GLY A 376 -27.63 42.11 -3.25
N SER A 377 -26.47 42.49 -2.70
CA SER A 377 -26.04 42.44 -1.31
C SER A 377 -26.90 43.22 -0.30
N THR A 378 -26.58 42.95 0.99
CA THR A 378 -26.59 43.77 2.24
C THR A 378 -27.43 43.06 3.30
N GLY A 379 -27.02 42.80 4.54
CA GLY A 379 -25.85 43.12 5.36
C GLY A 379 -26.23 42.84 6.84
N THR A 380 -25.27 43.01 7.76
CA THR A 380 -25.46 43.07 9.23
C THR A 380 -25.64 41.69 9.89
N SER A 381 -24.98 41.26 10.96
CA SER A 381 -24.08 41.77 12.02
C SER A 381 -23.62 40.49 12.77
N GLY A 382 -22.50 40.38 13.47
CA GLY A 382 -21.49 41.34 13.88
C GLY A 382 -20.52 40.64 14.84
N GLN A 383 -19.42 41.36 15.11
CA GLN A 383 -18.60 41.33 16.33
C GLN A 383 -17.80 40.06 16.65
N GLN A 384 -16.55 40.10 17.12
CA GLN A 384 -15.48 41.11 17.31
C GLN A 384 -14.28 40.21 17.75
N GLY A 385 -13.08 40.28 17.18
CA GLY A 385 -12.03 41.26 17.50
C GLY A 385 -11.14 40.79 18.67
N GLN A 386 -9.83 40.96 18.76
CA GLN A 386 -8.84 41.62 17.88
C GLN A 386 -7.44 41.53 18.54
N GLY A 387 -6.38 41.64 17.73
CA GLY A 387 -5.03 42.18 18.02
C GLY A 387 -4.04 41.26 18.79
N SER A 388 -2.76 41.07 18.46
CA SER A 388 -1.67 41.79 17.73
C SER A 388 -0.52 42.19 18.67
N THR A 389 0.64 41.55 18.43
CA THR A 389 2.03 42.08 18.41
C THR A 389 2.77 42.59 19.66
N SER A 390 4.00 42.04 19.79
CA SER A 390 5.32 42.64 20.14
C SER A 390 5.91 42.58 21.56
N ASP A 391 7.17 42.11 21.56
CA ASP A 391 8.37 42.41 22.37
C ASP A 391 8.37 42.35 23.91
N GLY A 392 9.51 41.90 24.47
CA GLY A 392 9.95 42.38 25.79
C GLY A 392 10.71 41.38 26.67
N THR A 393 12.03 41.58 26.73
CA THR A 393 13.08 40.92 27.51
C THR A 393 13.01 41.10 29.04
N SER A 394 13.56 40.08 29.73
CA SER A 394 14.27 40.06 31.04
C SER A 394 13.56 40.16 32.38
N THR A 395 13.96 39.21 33.25
CA THR A 395 14.57 39.35 34.61
C THR A 395 13.90 38.32 35.53
N GLY A 396 14.53 37.51 36.36
CA GLY A 396 15.89 37.34 36.86
C GLY A 396 15.77 36.38 38.06
N GLY A 397 16.79 35.58 38.36
CA GLY A 397 16.74 34.63 39.46
C GLY A 397 18.03 33.84 39.62
N ASP A 398 19.01 34.45 40.29
CA ASP A 398 20.27 33.85 40.74
C ASP A 398 20.05 32.87 41.89
N LEU A 399 20.59 31.65 41.81
CA LEU A 399 21.07 30.88 42.96
C LEU A 399 22.25 29.98 42.58
N ALA A 400 23.32 30.10 43.38
CA ALA A 400 24.46 29.21 43.60
C ALA A 400 25.57 29.16 42.52
N SER A 401 26.51 30.09 42.68
CA SER A 401 27.91 29.99 42.26
C SER A 401 28.64 28.89 43.03
N THR A 402 29.16 27.89 42.31
CA THR A 402 30.42 27.22 42.68
C THR A 402 31.29 27.19 41.44
N GLY A 403 32.48 27.77 41.56
CA GLY A 403 33.36 28.05 40.43
C GLY A 403 34.10 26.84 39.89
N SER A 404 34.24 26.79 38.56
CA SER A 404 35.42 26.26 37.87
C SER A 404 35.51 26.89 36.47
N SER A 405 36.74 27.18 36.09
CA SER A 405 37.16 28.22 35.16
C SER A 405 36.75 28.03 33.69
N ASP A 406 36.56 29.17 33.02
CA ASP A 406 36.24 29.35 31.61
C ASP A 406 37.19 28.60 30.65
N ALA A 407 36.67 27.53 30.05
CA ALA A 407 37.03 27.04 28.73
C ALA A 407 35.83 26.27 28.13
N THR A 408 34.71 26.98 27.97
CA THR A 408 33.47 26.47 27.37
C THR A 408 33.55 26.45 25.85
N VAL A 409 34.00 25.33 25.28
CA VAL A 409 33.44 24.87 24.00
C VAL A 409 32.15 24.12 24.35
N PRO A 410 30.99 24.48 23.79
CA PRO A 410 29.75 23.82 24.14
C PRO A 410 29.74 22.39 23.59
N LEU A 411 30.08 21.40 24.43
CA LEU A 411 29.77 19.98 24.23
C LEU A 411 28.27 19.73 24.47
N GLY A 412 27.43 20.51 23.78
CA GLY A 412 25.98 20.47 23.81
C GLY A 412 25.38 19.92 22.52
N ILE A 413 26.00 18.92 21.88
CA ILE A 413 25.42 18.19 20.74
C ILE A 413 25.81 16.70 20.81
N ALA A 414 25.35 16.00 21.84
CA ALA A 414 25.33 14.53 21.85
C ALA A 414 23.94 13.95 22.18
N GLY A 415 22.92 14.81 22.37
CA GLY A 415 21.54 14.41 22.68
C GLY A 415 20.51 14.61 21.56
N ALA A 416 20.87 15.27 20.45
CA ALA A 416 19.89 15.72 19.45
C ALA A 416 19.68 14.75 18.26
N ALA A 417 20.60 13.81 18.01
CA ALA A 417 20.45 12.84 16.92
C ALA A 417 19.51 11.66 17.26
N ALA A 418 19.25 11.41 18.55
CA ALA A 418 18.36 10.33 19.00
C ALA A 418 16.86 10.72 18.99
N VAL A 419 16.54 12.02 19.09
CA VAL A 419 15.13 12.49 19.17
C VAL A 419 14.50 12.68 17.77
N ALA A 420 15.31 12.99 16.74
CA ALA A 420 14.80 13.09 15.37
C ALA A 420 14.39 11.72 14.77
N LEU A 421 14.93 10.62 15.29
CA LEU A 421 14.60 9.25 14.86
C LEU A 421 13.42 8.63 15.63
N GLY A 422 13.02 9.21 16.78
CA GLY A 422 11.81 8.79 17.52
C GLY A 422 10.50 9.43 17.02
N GLY A 423 10.57 10.58 16.35
CA GLY A 423 9.38 11.33 15.90
C GLY A 423 8.65 10.71 14.71
N ALA A 424 9.37 10.05 13.79
CA ALA A 424 8.78 9.50 12.57
C ALA A 424 8.00 8.19 12.82
N ALA A 425 8.35 7.43 13.87
CA ALA A 425 7.69 6.16 14.19
C ALA A 425 6.36 6.33 14.94
N VAL A 426 6.15 7.42 15.69
CA VAL A 426 4.93 7.62 16.49
C VAL A 426 3.79 8.28 15.70
N VAL A 427 4.09 9.01 14.62
CA VAL A 427 3.07 9.72 13.83
C VAL A 427 2.23 8.79 12.95
N VAL A 428 2.73 7.61 12.58
CA VAL A 428 1.97 6.64 11.76
C VAL A 428 1.07 5.72 12.61
N VAL A 429 1.44 5.45 13.86
CA VAL A 429 0.63 4.58 14.76
C VAL A 429 -0.62 5.30 15.29
N ARG A 430 -0.59 6.63 15.44
CA ARG A 430 -1.73 7.38 16.03
C ARG A 430 -2.94 7.56 15.10
N ARG A 431 -2.79 7.34 13.79
CA ARG A 431 -3.91 7.52 12.83
C ARG A 431 -4.83 6.31 12.66
N ARG A 432 -4.51 5.14 13.22
CA ARG A 432 -5.38 3.95 13.18
C ARG A 432 -6.27 3.74 14.41
N LYS A 433 -6.23 4.61 15.43
CA LYS A 433 -7.02 4.44 16.67
C LYS A 433 -8.15 5.46 16.90
N ALA A 434 -8.46 6.32 15.93
CA ALA A 434 -9.55 7.30 16.02
C ALA A 434 -10.66 6.99 14.99
N GLY A 435 -11.27 5.80 15.09
CA GLY A 435 -12.36 5.38 14.21
C GLY A 435 -13.16 4.16 14.69
N ALA A 436 -13.10 3.83 15.98
CA ALA A 436 -13.92 2.79 16.60
C ALA A 436 -14.28 3.21 18.03
N ALA A 437 -15.19 4.19 18.13
CA ALA A 437 -16.01 4.51 19.30
C ALA A 437 -17.03 5.58 18.89
N ALA A 438 -18.12 5.15 18.25
CA ALA A 438 -19.46 5.75 18.23
C ALA A 438 -20.37 4.82 17.43
#